data_AF-A0A8T4SNZ2-F1
#
_entry.id   AF-A0A8T4SNZ2-F1
#
_cell.length_a   1.000
_cell.length_b   1.000
_cell.length_c   1.000
_cell.angle_alpha   90.00
_cell.angle_beta   90.00
_cell.angle_gamma   90.00
#
_symmetry.space_group_name_H-M   'P 1'
#
loop_
_entity.id
_entity.type
_entity.pdbx_description
1 polymer ?
#
loop_
_entity_poly.entity_id
_entity_poly.type
_entity_poly.pdbx_seq_one_letter_code
_entity_poly.pdbx_strand_id
1 'polypeptide(L)' 'MTVAELRIKEWGNSLGVIIPKELVKQHALVKGGTLRVDILQKKPIDGFGMFRGLPKFVRDHDDREEFWQ' A
#
# COMPACT_ATOMS: atom_id res chain seq x y z
N MET A 1 -1.48 -12.17 -6.85
CA MET A 1 -1.09 -10.81 -6.41
C MET A 1 -1.87 -10.50 -5.15
N THR A 2 -1.20 -10.37 -4.00
CA THR A 2 -1.88 -10.07 -2.73
C THR A 2 -2.01 -8.56 -2.60
N VAL A 3 -3.24 -8.06 -2.46
CA VAL A 3 -3.52 -6.64 -2.24
C VAL A 3 -4.11 -6.49 -0.85
N ALA A 4 -3.49 -5.64 -0.02
CA ALA A 4 -3.94 -5.36 1.34
C ALA A 4 -4.15 -3.85 1.52
N GLU A 5 -5.34 -3.44 1.95
CA GLU A 5 -5.59 -2.06 2.38
C GLU A 5 -5.03 -1.90 3.80
N LEU A 6 -3.95 -1.13 3.94
CA LEU A 6 -3.29 -0.89 5.21
C LEU A 6 -3.38 0.59 5.58
N ARG A 7 -3.52 0.86 6.88
CA ARG A 7 -3.50 2.22 7.40
C ARG A 7 -2.07 2.61 7.76
N ILE A 8 -1.61 3.74 7.22
CA ILE A 8 -0.35 4.36 7.60
C ILE A 8 -0.46 4.88 9.03
N LYS A 9 0.54 4.59 9.86
CA LYS A 9 0.67 5.07 11.23
C LYS A 9 1.97 5.82 11.39
N GLU A 10 1.99 6.72 12.37
CA GLU A 10 3.20 7.44 12.78
C GLU A 10 3.93 6.66 13.88
N TRP A 11 5.24 6.54 13.73
CA TRP A 11 6.17 5.94 14.70
C TRP A 11 7.37 6.86 14.88
N GLY A 12 7.37 7.65 15.95
CA GLY A 12 8.39 8.68 16.16
C GLY A 12 8.34 9.71 15.02
N ASN A 13 9.47 9.92 14.34
CA ASN A 13 9.57 10.86 13.21
C ASN A 13 9.38 10.16 11.84
N SER A 14 8.70 9.02 11.80
CA SER A 14 8.55 8.22 10.58
C SER A 14 7.13 7.72 10.39
N LEU A 15 6.75 7.53 9.13
CA LEU A 15 5.50 6.87 8.75
C LEU A 15 5.78 5.41 8.42
N GLY A 16 4.87 4.52 8.81
CA GLY A 16 4.97 3.09 8.53
C GLY A 16 3.62 2.40 8.43
N VAL A 17 3.65 1.16 7.94
CA VAL A 17 2.48 0.28 7.85
C VAL A 17 2.70 -0.97 8.67
N ILE A 18 1.65 -1.47 9.33
CA ILE A 18 1.69 -2.74 10.05
C ILE A 18 1.25 -3.84 9.09
N ILE A 19 2.11 -4.85 8.89
CA ILE A 19 1.75 -6.05 8.14
C ILE A 19 1.05 -7.03 9.10
N PRO A 20 -0.21 -7.44 8.82
CA PRO A 20 -0.91 -8.44 9.61
C PRO A 20 -0.13 -9.75 9.73
N LYS A 21 -0.23 -10.43 10.89
CA LYS A 21 0.51 -11.67 11.16
C LYS A 21 0.11 -12.79 10.20
N GLU A 22 -1.10 -12.76 9.70
CA GLU A 22 -1.64 -13.70 8.72
C GLU A 22 -0.86 -13.61 7.41
N LEU A 23 -0.65 -12.38 6.89
CA LEU A 23 0.13 -12.13 5.68
C LEU A 23 1.62 -12.46 5.89
N VAL A 24 2.15 -12.17 7.08
CA VAL A 24 3.53 -12.55 7.46
C VAL A 24 3.72 -14.06 7.36
N LYS A 25 2.78 -14.85 7.91
CA LYS A 25 2.84 -16.32 7.84
C LYS A 25 2.65 -16.84 6.42
N GLN A 26 1.66 -16.32 5.69
CA GLN A 26 1.35 -16.76 4.32
C GLN A 26 2.51 -16.51 3.35
N HIS A 27 3.23 -15.41 3.53
CA HIS A 27 4.34 -15.01 2.64
C HIS A 27 5.73 -15.25 3.26
N ALA A 28 5.79 -15.98 4.38
CA ALA A 28 7.02 -16.29 5.11
C ALA A 28 7.93 -15.05 5.33
N LEU A 29 7.32 -13.90 5.66
CA LEU A 29 8.05 -12.65 5.86
C LEU A 29 8.88 -12.73 7.14
N VAL A 30 10.13 -12.25 7.05
CA VAL A 30 11.07 -12.25 8.17
C VAL A 30 11.35 -10.83 8.65
N LYS A 31 11.52 -10.68 9.98
CA LYS A 31 11.98 -9.40 10.55
C LYS A 31 13.36 -9.07 10.00
N GLY A 32 13.57 -7.82 9.61
CA GLY A 32 14.83 -7.35 9.02
C GLY A 32 15.00 -7.67 7.53
N GLY A 33 14.03 -8.34 6.91
CA GLY A 33 14.00 -8.51 5.45
C GLY A 33 13.57 -7.23 4.72
N THR A 34 13.92 -7.15 3.45
CA THR A 34 13.50 -6.07 2.54
C THR A 34 12.23 -6.47 1.79
N LEU A 35 11.33 -5.52 1.58
CA LEU A 35 10.08 -5.71 0.84
C LEU A 35 9.98 -4.69 -0.29
N ARG A 36 9.60 -5.15 -1.48
CA ARG A 36 9.14 -4.28 -2.56
C ARG A 36 7.66 -3.96 -2.33
N VAL A 37 7.32 -2.67 -2.34
CA VAL A 37 5.95 -2.20 -2.10
C VAL A 37 5.51 -1.35 -3.28
N ASP A 38 4.42 -1.76 -3.94
CA ASP A 38 3.69 -0.90 -4.88
C ASP A 38 2.64 -0.09 -4.10
N ILE A 39 2.71 1.25 -4.16
CA ILE A 39 1.81 2.13 -3.41
C ILE A 39 0.65 2.57 -4.31
N LEU A 40 -0.58 2.35 -3.84
CA LEU A 40 -1.81 2.85 -4.46
C LEU A 40 -2.51 3.78 -3.48
N GLN A 41 -2.54 5.08 -3.77
CA GLN A 41 -3.19 6.05 -2.88
C GLN A 41 -4.69 6.08 -3.14
N LYS A 42 -5.46 5.94 -2.05
CA LYS A 42 -6.92 6.08 -2.07
C LYS A 42 -7.26 7.57 -2.02
N LYS A 43 -7.82 8.12 -3.11
CA LYS A 43 -8.28 9.51 -3.11
C LYS A 43 -9.68 9.58 -2.48
N PRO A 44 -9.93 10.47 -1.51
CA PRO A 44 -11.29 10.70 -1.01
C PRO A 44 -12.13 11.23 -2.16
N ILE A 45 -13.18 10.49 -2.53
CA ILE A 45 -14.15 10.94 -3.53
C ILE A 45 -15.21 11.73 -2.77
N ASP A 46 -14.92 13.01 -2.50
CA ASP A 46 -15.92 13.94 -1.97
C ASP A 46 -16.83 14.38 -3.12
N GLY A 47 -17.93 13.65 -3.31
CA GLY A 47 -18.96 14.06 -4.25
C GLY A 47 -20.29 13.39 -4.02
N PHE A 48 -21.18 14.14 -3.39
CA PHE A 48 -22.62 13.96 -3.52
C PHE A 48 -22.99 13.93 -5.01
N GLY A 49 -23.46 12.78 -5.50
CA GLY A 49 -24.16 12.64 -6.78
C GLY A 49 -23.30 12.32 -8.01
N MET A 50 -22.23 13.08 -8.30
CA MET A 50 -21.62 13.08 -9.64
C MET A 50 -20.47 12.08 -9.87
N PHE A 51 -19.84 11.56 -8.79
CA PHE A 51 -18.67 10.66 -8.89
C PHE A 51 -18.97 9.20 -8.51
N ARG A 52 -20.25 8.79 -8.56
CA ARG A 52 -20.68 7.39 -8.39
C ARG A 52 -20.14 6.55 -9.56
N GLY A 53 -18.95 5.95 -9.38
CA GLY A 53 -18.35 5.02 -10.35
C GLY A 53 -16.85 5.19 -10.56
N LEU A 54 -16.22 6.25 -10.01
CA LEU A 54 -14.77 6.42 -10.16
C LEU A 54 -13.99 5.39 -9.32
N PRO A 55 -12.86 4.87 -9.84
CA PRO A 55 -12.00 3.99 -9.08
C PRO A 55 -11.45 4.72 -7.85
N LYS A 56 -11.65 4.14 -6.66
CA LYS A 56 -11.22 4.72 -5.38
C LYS A 56 -9.70 4.79 -5.21
N PHE A 57 -8.96 4.05 -6.04
CA PHE A 57 -7.52 3.96 -5.99
C PHE A 57 -6.95 4.48 -7.30
N VAL A 58 -6.06 5.46 -7.21
CA VAL A 58 -5.28 5.94 -8.35
C VAL A 58 -3.86 5.44 -8.13
N ARG A 59 -3.31 4.75 -9.14
CA ARG A 59 -1.90 4.39 -9.16
C ARG A 59 -1.13 5.66 -9.52
N ASP A 60 -0.32 6.15 -8.60
CA ASP A 60 0.39 7.41 -8.80
C ASP A 60 1.57 7.23 -9.76
N HIS A 61 2.08 5.99 -9.90
CA HIS A 61 3.33 5.73 -10.61
C HIS A 61 3.47 4.28 -11.14
N ASP A 62 4.05 4.11 -12.34
CA ASP A 62 4.32 2.81 -13.00
C ASP A 62 5.80 2.43 -12.79
N ASP A 63 6.19 2.21 -11.52
CA ASP A 63 7.60 2.03 -11.11
C ASP A 63 8.10 0.59 -11.36
N ARG A 64 7.97 0.14 -12.62
CA ARG A 64 8.70 -1.04 -13.10
C ARG A 64 10.19 -0.76 -13.37
N GLU A 65 10.75 0.34 -12.89
CA GLU A 65 12.20 0.55 -12.92
C GLU A 65 12.90 -0.33 -11.87
N GLU A 66 13.28 -1.52 -12.33
CA GLU A 66 14.53 -2.24 -12.06
C GLU A 66 15.37 -1.77 -10.85
N PHE A 67 15.02 -2.24 -9.65
CA PHE A 67 15.99 -2.30 -8.54
C PHE A 67 16.80 -3.61 -8.64
N TRP A 68 17.80 -3.61 -9.51
CA TRP A 68 18.98 -4.48 -9.43
C TRP A 68 20.23 -3.59 -9.42
N GLN A 69 20.78 -3.32 -8.24
CA GLN A 69 22.21 -3.14 -7.99
C GLN A 69 22.54 -3.68 -6.60
#